data_AF-A0A0K0E6J0-F1
#
_entry.id   AF-A0A0K0E6J0-F1
#
_cell.length_a   1.000
_cell.length_b   1.000
_cell.length_c   1.000
_cell.angle_alpha   90.00
_cell.angle_beta   90.00
_cell.angle_gamma   90.00
#
_symmetry.space_group_name_H-M   'P 1'
#
loop_
_entity.id
_entity.type
_entity.pdbx_description
1 polymer ?
#
loop_
_entity_poly.entity_id
_entity_poly.type
_entity_poly.pdbx_seq_one_letter_code
_entity_poly.pdbx_strand_id
1 'polypeptide(L)'
;MWSTPSLYIVIFILFGFLSLSLSVRFSYSISQIYDNGKVYFIYNGQNYDTITEVMKQVQKDRDEYFKSLNFGPSVIYITRYPNIRPIFERTTLPPSINVEPVSKVTQPPRPTARPFSRNPEPQIVTEKPAPRPTIPPKTAKPGVTQAPPNNRIDPMYIPNPDEVDNLYTFDVNVEKKKKSSGPFSERVYDEVWNGYDYKKDYKTGYLDMRDRILEETNRYREAHGVEPLTYDYDLEKASQEYAKYLGDRNLFDHDPKNKPNGWGENLAKMSASLGSLATKKWYDEVSMYDFVNNRYVPGTGHFTALVWKETTKVGCGIYMKNEILYVVCKYTPRGNMRNDFYRNVFKRLPQYN
;
A
#
# COMPACT_ATOMS: atom_id res chain seq x y z
N MET A 1 -24.52 7.62 30.77
CA MET A 1 -25.69 7.59 29.86
C MET A 1 -25.33 8.42 28.65
N TRP A 2 -25.67 7.92 27.47
CA TRP A 2 -25.09 8.26 26.16
C TRP A 2 -25.42 9.69 25.72
N SER A 3 -24.44 10.42 25.15
CA SER A 3 -24.68 11.66 24.40
C SER A 3 -23.93 11.61 23.05
N THR A 4 -24.71 11.72 21.99
CA THR A 4 -24.43 11.76 20.54
C THR A 4 -23.58 12.96 20.08
N PRO A 5 -22.96 12.88 18.88
CA PRO A 5 -23.02 14.03 17.96
C PRO A 5 -23.44 13.64 16.52
N SER A 6 -24.57 14.24 16.13
CA SER A 6 -24.98 14.88 14.87
C SER A 6 -24.16 14.66 13.58
N LEU A 7 -24.85 14.10 12.58
CA LEU A 7 -24.49 14.08 11.15
C LEU A 7 -25.08 15.33 10.46
N TYR A 8 -24.23 16.19 9.88
CA TYR A 8 -24.68 17.23 8.95
C TYR A 8 -24.98 16.60 7.59
N ILE A 9 -26.26 16.61 7.21
CA ILE A 9 -26.74 16.26 5.87
C ILE A 9 -26.98 17.57 5.11
N VAL A 10 -26.24 17.80 4.03
CA VAL A 10 -26.62 18.80 3.02
C VAL A 10 -27.66 18.15 2.11
N ILE A 11 -28.89 18.63 2.20
CA ILE A 11 -30.02 18.22 1.37
C ILE A 11 -30.00 19.06 0.09
N PHE A 12 -29.74 18.43 -1.06
CA PHE A 12 -30.16 18.95 -2.36
C PHE A 12 -31.36 18.15 -2.86
N ILE A 13 -32.51 18.82 -2.91
CA ILE A 13 -33.76 18.34 -3.51
C ILE A 13 -33.59 18.41 -5.02
N LEU A 14 -33.85 17.30 -5.73
CA LEU A 14 -34.56 17.21 -7.03
C LEU A 14 -34.36 15.81 -7.64
N PHE A 15 -35.47 15.10 -7.85
CA PHE A 15 -35.71 13.98 -8.78
C PHE A 15 -34.64 12.88 -8.97
N GLY A 16 -34.98 11.67 -8.51
CA GLY A 16 -34.59 10.41 -9.17
C GLY A 16 -33.28 9.76 -8.69
N PHE A 17 -33.42 8.56 -8.14
CA PHE A 17 -32.35 7.56 -7.91
C PHE A 17 -31.12 8.01 -7.11
N LEU A 18 -31.09 7.64 -5.83
CA LEU A 18 -29.91 7.74 -4.97
C LEU A 18 -29.15 6.40 -4.97
N SER A 19 -28.09 6.27 -5.78
CA SER A 19 -27.09 5.21 -5.59
C SER A 19 -25.95 5.75 -4.73
N LEU A 20 -25.87 5.31 -3.46
CA LEU A 20 -24.77 5.67 -2.57
C LEU A 20 -23.68 4.58 -2.65
N SER A 21 -22.64 4.78 -3.44
CA SER A 21 -21.43 3.94 -3.39
C SER A 21 -20.39 4.58 -2.46
N LEU A 22 -20.34 4.16 -1.20
CA LEU A 22 -19.29 4.57 -0.25
C LEU A 22 -18.62 3.32 0.33
N SER A 23 -17.30 3.25 0.12
CA SER A 23 -16.37 2.14 0.43
C SER A 23 -16.52 0.88 -0.43
N VAL A 24 -15.38 0.36 -0.87
CA VAL A 24 -15.28 -0.79 -1.77
C VAL A 24 -15.60 -2.06 -0.97
N ARG A 25 -16.89 -2.38 -0.72
CA ARG A 25 -17.45 -3.75 -0.57
C ARG A 25 -18.91 -3.86 -0.09
N PHE A 26 -19.49 -2.88 0.61
CA PHE A 26 -20.89 -2.93 1.06
C PHE A 26 -21.63 -1.66 0.63
N SER A 27 -22.69 -1.81 -0.15
CA SER A 27 -23.55 -0.72 -0.63
C SER A 27 -25.00 -1.00 -0.25
N TYR A 28 -25.72 0.02 0.16
CA TYR A 28 -27.14 -0.05 0.49
C TYR A 28 -27.91 1.10 -0.18
N SER A 29 -29.20 0.88 -0.42
CA SER A 29 -30.13 1.89 -0.94
C SER A 29 -31.35 1.93 -0.03
N ILE A 30 -31.68 3.13 0.45
CA ILE A 30 -32.87 3.38 1.26
C ILE A 30 -33.78 4.30 0.47
N SER A 31 -35.03 3.89 0.25
CA SER A 31 -36.07 4.75 -0.33
C SER A 31 -36.96 5.29 0.77
N GLN A 32 -37.27 6.57 0.78
CA GLN A 32 -38.30 7.14 1.65
C GLN A 32 -39.59 7.29 0.85
N ILE A 33 -40.70 6.80 1.40
CA ILE A 33 -42.01 6.81 0.75
C ILE A 33 -43.00 7.61 1.60
N TYR A 34 -43.81 8.40 0.91
CA TYR A 34 -44.93 9.12 1.48
C TYR A 34 -46.21 8.49 0.91
N ASP A 35 -47.04 7.91 1.76
CA ASP A 35 -48.32 7.30 1.38
C ASP A 35 -49.39 7.62 2.42
N ASN A 36 -50.52 8.19 1.98
CA ASN A 36 -51.69 8.49 2.82
C ASN A 36 -51.37 9.20 4.16
N GLY A 37 -50.46 10.18 4.14
CA GLY A 37 -50.05 10.95 5.32
C GLY A 37 -49.10 10.22 6.26
N LYS A 38 -48.66 9.01 5.92
CA LYS A 38 -47.61 8.27 6.63
C LYS A 38 -46.31 8.31 5.84
N VAL A 39 -45.20 8.36 6.57
CA VAL A 39 -43.85 8.23 6.02
C VAL A 39 -43.30 6.88 6.43
N TYR A 40 -42.76 6.13 5.48
CA TYR A 40 -42.06 4.88 5.74
C TYR A 40 -40.84 4.78 4.83
N PHE A 41 -39.97 3.82 5.13
CA PHE A 41 -38.70 3.63 4.43
C PHE A 41 -38.63 2.23 3.85
N ILE A 42 -38.00 2.07 2.69
CA ILE A 42 -37.77 0.79 2.05
C ILE A 42 -36.27 0.53 2.01
N TYR A 43 -35.84 -0.60 2.56
CA TYR A 43 -34.47 -1.10 2.46
C TYR A 43 -34.51 -2.60 2.16
N ASN A 44 -33.76 -3.04 1.14
CA ASN A 44 -33.76 -4.43 0.63
C ASN A 44 -35.18 -5.01 0.40
N GLY A 45 -36.11 -4.17 -0.11
CA GLY A 45 -37.48 -4.58 -0.40
C GLY A 45 -38.40 -4.71 0.83
N GLN A 46 -37.93 -4.37 2.03
CA GLN A 46 -38.74 -4.36 3.25
C GLN A 46 -39.09 -2.94 3.70
N ASN A 47 -40.30 -2.78 4.24
CA ASN A 47 -40.80 -1.52 4.78
C ASN A 47 -40.40 -1.36 6.25
N TYR A 48 -40.08 -0.13 6.65
CA TYR A 48 -39.73 0.26 8.00
C TYR A 48 -40.46 1.56 8.36
N ASP A 49 -41.06 1.62 9.54
CA ASP A 49 -41.86 2.78 9.96
C ASP A 49 -40.97 3.98 10.34
N THR A 50 -39.72 3.71 10.72
CA THR A 50 -38.77 4.76 11.11
C THR A 50 -37.40 4.56 10.45
N ILE A 51 -36.70 5.67 10.20
CA ILE A 51 -35.31 5.63 9.71
C ILE A 51 -34.38 4.92 10.70
N THR A 52 -34.70 5.00 12.00
CA THR A 52 -33.94 4.33 13.07
C THR A 52 -33.98 2.80 12.90
N GLU A 53 -35.12 2.23 12.52
CA GLU A 53 -35.24 0.79 12.27
C GLU A 53 -34.47 0.37 11.02
N VAL A 54 -34.54 1.17 9.94
CA VAL A 54 -33.74 0.93 8.72
C VAL A 54 -32.25 0.92 9.05
N MET A 55 -31.77 1.91 9.79
CA MET A 55 -30.35 2.03 10.12
C MET A 55 -29.86 0.90 11.03
N LYS A 56 -30.71 0.40 11.94
CA LYS A 56 -30.42 -0.83 12.71
C LYS A 56 -30.28 -2.03 11.79
N GLN A 57 -31.14 -2.17 10.77
CA GLN A 57 -31.02 -3.28 9.82
C GLN A 57 -29.80 -3.14 8.91
N VAL A 58 -29.52 -1.94 8.37
CA VAL A 58 -28.31 -1.68 7.59
C VAL A 58 -27.07 -2.05 8.39
N GLN A 59 -27.04 -1.70 9.68
CA GLN A 59 -25.95 -2.08 10.57
C GLN A 59 -25.84 -3.59 10.73
N LYS A 60 -26.96 -4.29 10.92
CA LYS A 60 -26.99 -5.76 11.00
C LYS A 60 -26.49 -6.41 9.71
N ASP A 61 -26.99 -6.00 8.55
CA ASP A 61 -26.60 -6.54 7.24
C ASP A 61 -25.14 -6.25 6.93
N ARG A 62 -24.64 -5.07 7.33
CA ARG A 62 -23.23 -4.70 7.24
C ARG A 62 -22.38 -5.64 8.09
N ASP A 63 -22.78 -5.84 9.35
CA ASP A 63 -22.05 -6.71 10.28
C ASP A 63 -22.09 -8.17 9.82
N GLU A 64 -23.21 -8.64 9.28
CA GLU A 64 -23.35 -9.97 8.66
C GLU A 64 -22.52 -10.10 7.38
N TYR A 65 -22.52 -9.08 6.51
CA TYR A 65 -21.71 -9.02 5.32
C TYR A 65 -20.21 -9.15 5.66
N PHE A 66 -19.72 -8.35 6.62
CA PHE A 66 -18.33 -8.44 7.06
C PHE A 66 -18.03 -9.71 7.86
N LYS A 67 -18.99 -10.29 8.58
CA LYS A 67 -18.85 -11.64 9.17
C LYS A 67 -18.79 -12.73 8.10
N SER A 68 -19.56 -12.62 7.02
CA SER A 68 -19.59 -13.60 5.92
C SER A 68 -18.31 -13.59 5.08
N LEU A 69 -17.58 -12.46 5.10
CA LEU A 69 -16.24 -12.35 4.55
C LEU A 69 -15.19 -13.14 5.36
N ASN A 70 -15.53 -13.75 6.51
CA ASN A 70 -14.63 -14.59 7.33
C ASN A 70 -14.28 -15.97 6.72
N PHE A 71 -14.01 -16.02 5.41
CA PHE A 71 -13.16 -17.02 4.75
C PHE A 71 -12.32 -16.42 3.61
N GLY A 72 -12.11 -15.09 3.58
CA GLY A 72 -11.22 -14.42 2.65
C GLY A 72 -10.44 -13.31 3.35
N PRO A 73 -9.15 -13.11 3.05
CA PRO A 73 -8.36 -12.09 3.73
C PRO A 73 -8.99 -10.71 3.50
N SER A 74 -8.92 -9.83 4.50
CA SER A 74 -8.98 -8.38 4.26
C SER A 74 -8.05 -8.11 3.07
N VAL A 75 -8.62 -7.79 1.91
CA VAL A 75 -7.84 -7.54 0.70
C VAL A 75 -7.23 -6.15 0.90
N ILE A 76 -6.00 -6.15 1.41
CA ILE A 76 -5.05 -5.13 1.02
C ILE A 76 -4.90 -5.30 -0.49
N TYR A 77 -5.40 -4.35 -1.27
CA TYR A 77 -5.10 -4.32 -2.69
C TYR A 77 -3.59 -4.18 -2.81
N ILE A 78 -2.91 -5.17 -3.37
CA ILE A 78 -1.56 -5.02 -3.91
C ILE A 78 -1.72 -5.19 -5.42
N THR A 79 -2.22 -4.14 -6.08
CA THR A 79 -2.34 -4.12 -7.54
C THR A 79 -1.01 -3.65 -8.12
N ARG A 80 -0.31 -4.55 -8.82
CA ARG A 80 0.68 -4.15 -9.82
C ARG A 80 0.03 -4.25 -11.20
N TYR A 81 -0.17 -3.12 -11.86
CA TYR A 81 -0.46 -3.11 -13.29
C TYR A 81 0.84 -3.40 -14.07
N PRO A 82 0.89 -4.43 -14.92
CA PRO A 82 1.94 -4.54 -15.93
C PRO A 82 1.64 -3.52 -17.05
N ASN A 83 2.53 -2.53 -17.22
CA ASN A 83 2.69 -1.65 -18.38
C ASN A 83 1.52 -1.63 -19.39
N ILE A 84 0.52 -0.77 -19.18
CA ILE A 84 -0.37 -0.36 -20.26
C ILE A 84 0.30 0.84 -20.95
N ARG A 85 0.79 0.63 -22.17
CA ARG A 85 1.26 1.70 -23.06
C ARG A 85 0.13 2.73 -23.26
N PRO A 86 0.41 4.03 -23.44
CA PRO A 86 -0.64 5.00 -23.70
C PRO A 86 -1.33 4.62 -25.01
N ILE A 87 -2.64 4.33 -24.95
CA ILE A 87 -3.49 4.27 -26.13
C ILE A 87 -3.74 5.72 -26.53
N PHE A 88 -3.36 6.01 -27.77
CA PHE A 88 -3.49 7.30 -28.45
C PHE A 88 -4.89 7.89 -28.32
N GLU A 89 -4.91 9.21 -28.14
CA GLU A 89 -6.08 10.08 -28.21
C GLU A 89 -6.77 9.94 -29.59
N ARG A 90 -8.10 9.86 -29.55
CA ARG A 90 -8.96 9.54 -30.69
C ARG A 90 -9.18 10.78 -31.57
N THR A 91 -8.52 10.78 -32.72
CA THR A 91 -8.97 11.23 -34.05
C THR A 91 -10.06 12.31 -34.17
N THR A 92 -9.69 13.45 -34.74
CA THR A 92 -10.54 14.19 -35.71
C THR A 92 -10.31 13.64 -37.12
N LEU A 93 -11.39 13.38 -37.88
CA LEU A 93 -11.40 12.72 -39.20
C LEU A 93 -10.81 13.57 -40.35
N PRO A 94 -10.28 12.95 -41.43
CA PRO A 94 -9.50 13.60 -42.50
C PRO A 94 -10.30 13.84 -43.80
N PRO A 95 -9.78 14.64 -44.76
CA PRO A 95 -10.14 14.53 -46.18
C PRO A 95 -9.10 13.72 -46.99
N SER A 96 -9.64 12.96 -47.94
CA SER A 96 -9.01 11.99 -48.85
C SER A 96 -8.05 12.60 -49.89
N ILE A 97 -6.90 11.96 -50.16
CA ILE A 97 -6.24 11.99 -51.47
C ILE A 97 -5.62 10.61 -51.79
N ASN A 98 -5.95 10.11 -52.99
CA ASN A 98 -5.59 8.83 -53.61
C ASN A 98 -4.11 8.75 -54.02
N VAL A 99 -3.44 7.59 -53.81
CA VAL A 99 -2.36 7.09 -54.69
C VAL A 99 -2.36 5.55 -54.70
N GLU A 100 -2.18 4.98 -55.89
CA GLU A 100 -2.38 3.61 -56.39
C GLU A 100 -1.44 2.49 -55.85
N PRO A 101 -1.81 1.19 -56.05
CA PRO A 101 -1.06 0.05 -55.53
C PRO A 101 -0.07 -0.54 -56.56
N VAL A 102 1.16 -0.86 -56.12
CA VAL A 102 2.09 -1.70 -56.91
C VAL A 102 2.59 -2.91 -56.11
N SER A 103 2.10 -4.05 -56.61
CA SER A 103 2.53 -5.46 -56.58
C SER A 103 3.85 -5.91 -55.92
N LYS A 104 3.67 -6.98 -55.12
CA LYS A 104 4.44 -8.26 -55.01
C LYS A 104 5.98 -8.20 -55.07
N VAL A 105 6.63 -8.49 -53.94
CA VAL A 105 7.87 -9.31 -53.93
C VAL A 105 7.87 -10.34 -52.77
N THR A 106 8.28 -11.52 -53.18
CA THR A 106 8.37 -12.88 -52.63
C THR A 106 9.14 -13.06 -51.31
N GLN A 107 8.71 -14.00 -50.46
CA GLN A 107 9.44 -14.48 -49.27
C GLN A 107 10.67 -15.34 -49.65
N PRO A 108 11.81 -15.23 -48.93
CA PRO A 108 12.90 -16.19 -49.02
C PRO A 108 12.73 -17.37 -48.04
N PRO A 109 13.38 -18.53 -48.28
CA PRO A 109 13.08 -19.79 -47.61
C PRO A 109 13.83 -19.98 -46.28
N ARG A 110 13.26 -20.87 -45.47
CA ARG A 110 13.71 -21.33 -44.15
C ARG A 110 15.09 -22.02 -44.20
N PRO A 111 16.06 -21.70 -43.32
CA PRO A 111 17.28 -22.48 -43.20
C PRO A 111 17.04 -23.78 -42.42
N THR A 112 17.57 -24.86 -42.96
CA THR A 112 17.62 -26.23 -42.48
C THR A 112 18.42 -26.39 -41.19
N ALA A 113 17.99 -27.36 -40.37
CA ALA A 113 18.60 -27.75 -39.10
C ALA A 113 20.04 -28.27 -39.30
N ARG A 114 20.96 -27.81 -38.44
CA ARG A 114 22.27 -28.46 -38.20
C ARG A 114 22.22 -29.28 -36.91
N PRO A 115 22.88 -30.45 -36.84
CA PRO A 115 22.95 -31.23 -35.63
C PRO A 115 23.94 -30.59 -34.65
N PHE A 116 23.53 -30.38 -33.41
CA PHE A 116 24.43 -29.98 -32.34
C PHE A 116 25.26 -31.20 -31.90
N SER A 117 26.58 -31.07 -32.09
CA SER A 117 27.62 -31.97 -31.59
C SER A 117 27.55 -32.06 -30.06
N ARG A 118 27.67 -33.29 -29.53
CA ARG A 118 27.83 -33.56 -28.10
C ARG A 118 29.19 -33.03 -27.65
N ASN A 119 29.19 -32.00 -26.80
CA ASN A 119 30.38 -31.66 -26.01
C ASN A 119 30.37 -32.45 -24.69
N PRO A 120 31.54 -32.86 -24.17
CA PRO A 120 31.62 -33.68 -22.97
C PRO A 120 31.28 -32.88 -21.71
N GLU A 121 30.72 -33.60 -20.75
CA GLU A 121 30.32 -33.21 -19.40
C GLU A 121 31.48 -32.54 -18.62
N PRO A 122 31.29 -31.37 -17.99
CA PRO A 122 32.30 -30.80 -17.11
C PRO A 122 32.33 -31.56 -15.79
N GLN A 123 33.51 -32.07 -15.42
CA GLN A 123 33.75 -32.74 -14.14
C GLN A 123 33.41 -31.83 -12.95
N ILE A 124 32.58 -32.34 -12.04
CA ILE A 124 32.25 -31.71 -10.77
C ILE A 124 33.48 -31.82 -9.86
N VAL A 125 34.29 -30.77 -9.82
CA VAL A 125 35.31 -30.60 -8.79
C VAL A 125 34.62 -30.04 -7.54
N THR A 126 34.56 -30.86 -6.50
CA THR A 126 34.05 -30.51 -5.18
C THR A 126 35.06 -29.63 -4.45
N GLU A 127 35.03 -28.31 -4.69
CA GLU A 127 35.72 -27.36 -3.81
C GLU A 127 34.87 -27.06 -2.56
N LYS A 128 35.46 -27.41 -1.42
CA LYS A 128 34.95 -27.15 -0.06
C LYS A 128 34.81 -25.63 0.13
N PRO A 129 33.69 -25.08 0.65
CA PRO A 129 33.56 -23.64 0.83
C PRO A 129 34.59 -23.15 1.84
N ALA A 130 35.42 -22.18 1.45
CA ALA A 130 36.29 -21.47 2.37
C ALA A 130 35.46 -20.76 3.47
N PRO A 131 35.92 -20.71 4.72
CA PRO A 131 35.19 -20.06 5.80
C PRO A 131 35.08 -18.57 5.51
N ARG A 132 33.84 -18.04 5.54
CA ARG A 132 33.57 -16.60 5.36
C ARG A 132 34.22 -15.82 6.52
N PRO A 133 34.99 -14.75 6.26
CA PRO A 133 35.61 -13.96 7.31
C PRO A 133 34.54 -13.36 8.23
N THR A 134 34.73 -13.52 9.53
CA THR A 134 33.96 -12.86 10.59
C THR A 134 34.22 -11.36 10.55
N ILE A 135 33.25 -10.59 10.07
CA ILE A 135 33.27 -9.13 10.15
C ILE A 135 32.86 -8.75 11.57
N PRO A 136 33.71 -8.07 12.37
CA PRO A 136 33.31 -7.56 13.69
C PRO A 136 32.16 -6.55 13.52
N PRO A 137 31.26 -6.41 14.49
CA PRO A 137 30.19 -5.41 14.41
C PRO A 137 30.84 -4.03 14.32
N LYS A 138 30.76 -3.39 13.14
CA LYS A 138 30.99 -1.96 13.04
C LYS A 138 29.80 -1.30 13.71
N THR A 139 30.03 -0.70 14.87
CA THR A 139 29.16 0.35 15.41
C THR A 139 29.06 1.43 14.34
N ALA A 140 27.96 1.44 13.59
CA ALA A 140 27.65 2.54 12.69
C ALA A 140 27.60 3.80 13.55
N LYS A 141 28.48 4.76 13.29
CA LYS A 141 28.34 6.11 13.85
C LYS A 141 26.95 6.60 13.43
N PRO A 142 26.14 7.16 14.34
CA PRO A 142 24.86 7.74 13.96
C PRO A 142 25.12 8.75 12.85
N GLY A 143 24.66 8.46 11.63
CA GLY A 143 24.61 9.46 10.57
C GLY A 143 23.81 10.63 11.12
N VAL A 144 24.30 11.85 10.94
CA VAL A 144 23.64 13.07 11.42
C VAL A 144 22.25 13.13 10.81
N THR A 145 21.23 12.73 11.59
CA THR A 145 19.83 12.86 11.19
C THR A 145 19.54 14.36 11.13
N GLN A 146 19.08 14.85 9.97
CA GLN A 146 18.62 16.22 9.86
C GLN A 146 17.49 16.44 10.87
N ALA A 147 17.56 17.52 11.66
CA ALA A 147 16.45 17.86 12.53
C ALA A 147 15.19 18.13 11.71
N PRO A 148 13.99 17.70 12.16
CA PRO A 148 12.75 18.03 11.50
C PRO A 148 12.60 19.54 11.28
N PRO A 149 12.12 20.00 10.11
CA PRO A 149 11.79 21.40 9.93
C PRO A 149 10.62 21.79 10.85
N ASN A 150 10.62 23.03 11.36
CA ASN A 150 9.61 23.52 12.31
C ASN A 150 8.16 23.38 11.78
N ASN A 151 7.97 23.47 10.46
CA ASN A 151 6.68 23.30 9.78
C ASN A 151 6.69 22.02 8.93
N ARG A 152 7.07 20.89 9.53
CA ARG A 152 7.21 19.59 8.84
C ARG A 152 5.97 19.19 8.04
N ILE A 153 4.78 19.55 8.52
CA ILE A 153 3.53 19.29 7.81
C ILE A 153 2.73 20.58 7.62
N ASP A 154 2.24 20.78 6.40
CA ASP A 154 1.31 21.86 6.10
C ASP A 154 -0.05 21.57 6.79
N PRO A 155 -0.64 22.54 7.51
CA PRO A 155 -1.96 22.40 8.12
C PRO A 155 -3.05 21.88 7.19
N MET A 156 -2.97 22.10 5.86
CA MET A 156 -3.95 21.57 4.91
C MET A 156 -4.01 20.03 4.86
N TYR A 157 -2.99 19.33 5.35
CA TYR A 157 -2.94 17.88 5.44
C TYR A 157 -3.45 17.32 6.78
N ILE A 158 -3.60 18.18 7.79
CA ILE A 158 -4.11 17.80 9.11
C ILE A 158 -5.63 17.76 9.02
N PRO A 159 -6.28 16.59 9.12
CA PRO A 159 -7.70 16.51 8.87
C PRO A 159 -8.49 16.94 10.13
N ASN A 160 -9.78 17.24 9.99
CA ASN A 160 -10.54 17.92 11.04
C ASN A 160 -10.58 17.07 12.34
N PRO A 161 -10.10 17.57 13.49
CA PRO A 161 -10.13 16.84 14.75
C PRO A 161 -11.46 16.17 15.09
N ASP A 162 -12.60 16.74 14.70
CA ASP A 162 -13.93 16.16 14.97
C ASP A 162 -14.19 14.84 14.21
N GLU A 163 -13.50 14.61 13.08
CA GLU A 163 -13.62 13.37 12.31
C GLU A 163 -13.02 12.18 13.09
N VAL A 164 -12.03 12.42 13.96
CA VAL A 164 -11.23 11.33 14.57
C VAL A 164 -11.95 10.61 15.70
N ASP A 165 -12.76 11.34 16.45
CA ASP A 165 -13.37 10.82 17.67
C ASP A 165 -14.42 9.73 17.35
N ASN A 166 -15.04 9.83 16.17
CA ASN A 166 -16.06 8.91 15.67
C ASN A 166 -15.52 7.74 14.83
N LEU A 167 -14.21 7.67 14.58
CA LEU A 167 -13.62 6.61 13.75
C LEU A 167 -13.86 5.21 14.33
N TYR A 168 -14.34 4.30 13.49
CA TYR A 168 -14.42 2.88 13.85
C TYR A 168 -13.03 2.33 14.15
N THR A 169 -12.88 1.69 15.31
CA THR A 169 -11.61 1.15 15.79
C THR A 169 -11.58 -0.37 15.65
N PHE A 170 -10.75 -0.88 14.74
CA PHE A 170 -10.44 -2.30 14.64
C PHE A 170 -9.48 -2.76 15.75
N ASP A 171 -9.58 -4.02 16.16
CA ASP A 171 -8.60 -4.63 17.06
C ASP A 171 -7.28 -4.91 16.32
N VAL A 172 -6.32 -4.03 16.51
CA VAL A 172 -5.00 -4.11 15.87
C VAL A 172 -4.25 -5.40 16.23
N ASN A 173 -4.49 -5.99 17.41
CA ASN A 173 -3.83 -7.23 17.83
C ASN A 173 -4.36 -8.45 17.08
N VAL A 174 -5.64 -8.41 16.69
CA VAL A 174 -6.24 -9.43 15.81
C VAL A 174 -5.76 -9.23 14.37
N GLU A 175 -5.81 -8.01 13.84
CA GLU A 175 -5.43 -7.73 12.44
C GLU A 175 -3.93 -7.94 12.17
N LYS A 176 -3.08 -7.65 13.16
CA LYS A 176 -1.62 -7.95 13.16
C LYS A 176 -1.31 -9.39 12.76
N LYS A 177 -2.04 -10.36 13.34
CA LYS A 177 -1.77 -11.81 13.17
C LYS A 177 -2.15 -12.34 11.80
N LYS A 178 -3.04 -11.66 11.06
CA LYS A 178 -3.48 -12.10 9.73
C LYS A 178 -2.33 -12.01 8.71
N LYS A 179 -1.95 -13.14 8.09
CA LYS A 179 -0.81 -13.23 7.14
C LYS A 179 0.52 -12.74 7.73
N SER A 180 0.72 -12.92 9.02
CA SER A 180 1.99 -12.58 9.68
C SER A 180 3.13 -13.45 9.15
N SER A 181 4.33 -12.87 9.02
CA SER A 181 5.57 -13.62 8.74
C SER A 181 6.14 -14.33 9.96
N GLY A 182 5.48 -14.21 11.11
CA GLY A 182 5.79 -14.93 12.33
C GLY A 182 6.28 -14.05 13.49
N PRO A 183 6.74 -14.67 14.59
CA PRO A 183 6.94 -14.01 15.88
C PRO A 183 7.91 -12.81 15.86
N PHE A 184 8.91 -12.84 14.98
CA PHE A 184 9.86 -11.72 14.86
C PHE A 184 9.17 -10.42 14.41
N SER A 185 8.38 -10.48 13.35
CA SER A 185 7.67 -9.30 12.85
C SER A 185 6.64 -8.76 13.85
N GLU A 186 6.01 -9.65 14.61
CA GLU A 186 5.06 -9.30 15.67
C GLU A 186 5.75 -8.63 16.85
N ARG A 187 6.91 -9.17 17.29
CA ARG A 187 7.72 -8.56 18.35
C ARG A 187 8.21 -7.17 17.98
N VAL A 188 8.77 -6.99 16.78
CA VAL A 188 9.22 -5.68 16.32
C VAL A 188 8.06 -4.69 16.31
N TYR A 189 6.88 -5.11 15.82
CA TYR A 189 5.69 -4.28 15.85
C TYR A 189 5.31 -3.89 17.29
N ASP A 190 5.27 -4.86 18.22
CA ASP A 190 4.89 -4.60 19.61
C ASP A 190 5.87 -3.68 20.34
N GLU A 191 7.16 -3.77 20.03
CA GLU A 191 8.19 -2.88 20.57
C GLU A 191 8.03 -1.45 20.02
N VAL A 192 7.94 -1.28 18.69
CA VAL A 192 7.93 0.03 18.04
C VAL A 192 6.62 0.77 18.22
N TRP A 193 5.48 0.06 18.21
CA TRP A 193 4.16 0.67 18.31
C TRP A 193 3.59 0.68 19.72
N ASN A 194 4.38 0.29 20.73
CA ASN A 194 3.99 0.39 22.12
C ASN A 194 3.58 1.84 22.46
N GLY A 195 2.39 2.00 23.05
CA GLY A 195 1.84 3.29 23.45
C GLY A 195 1.44 4.24 22.30
N TYR A 196 1.42 3.78 21.04
CA TYR A 196 0.99 4.61 19.92
C TYR A 196 -0.51 4.94 20.01
N ASP A 197 -0.85 6.22 19.93
CA ASP A 197 -2.22 6.74 19.92
C ASP A 197 -2.51 7.41 18.58
N TYR A 198 -3.14 6.65 17.68
CA TYR A 198 -3.45 7.12 16.33
C TYR A 198 -4.44 8.30 16.33
N LYS A 199 -5.31 8.41 17.34
CA LYS A 199 -6.29 9.51 17.41
C LYS A 199 -5.60 10.82 17.80
N LYS A 200 -4.63 10.75 18.73
CA LYS A 200 -3.77 11.89 19.07
C LYS A 200 -2.87 12.26 17.90
N ASP A 201 -2.23 11.27 17.28
CA ASP A 201 -1.26 11.52 16.21
C ASP A 201 -1.93 12.11 14.96
N TYR A 202 -3.15 11.68 14.65
CA TYR A 202 -4.01 12.28 13.64
C TYR A 202 -4.12 13.81 13.77
N LYS A 203 -4.30 14.33 14.99
CA LYS A 203 -4.43 15.77 15.27
C LYS A 203 -3.13 16.54 15.00
N THR A 204 -2.02 15.84 14.84
CA THR A 204 -0.72 16.40 14.44
C THR A 204 -0.37 16.09 12.98
N GLY A 205 -1.29 15.46 12.24
CA GLY A 205 -1.06 15.06 10.86
C GLY A 205 -0.21 13.80 10.70
N TYR A 206 -0.14 12.94 11.72
CA TYR A 206 0.58 11.65 11.77
C TYR A 206 2.11 11.73 11.95
N LEU A 207 2.63 12.73 12.66
CA LEU A 207 4.07 12.92 12.81
C LEU A 207 4.74 11.77 13.57
N ASP A 208 4.12 11.25 14.63
CA ASP A 208 4.63 10.09 15.40
C ASP A 208 4.66 8.84 14.52
N MET A 209 3.61 8.59 13.74
CA MET A 209 3.53 7.46 12.80
C MET A 209 4.67 7.46 11.78
N ARG A 210 5.07 8.64 11.26
CA ARG A 210 6.17 8.74 10.29
C ARG A 210 7.51 8.34 10.90
N ASP A 211 7.75 8.75 12.13
CA ASP A 211 9.00 8.46 12.84
C ASP A 211 9.07 6.98 13.23
N ARG A 212 7.94 6.40 13.66
CA ARG A 212 7.83 4.95 13.93
C ARG A 212 7.95 4.09 12.68
N ILE A 213 7.45 4.54 11.52
CA ILE A 213 7.67 3.85 10.24
C ILE A 213 9.17 3.73 9.94
N LEU A 214 9.94 4.81 10.16
CA LEU A 214 11.40 4.77 10.00
C LEU A 214 12.04 3.81 11.00
N GLU A 215 11.65 3.88 12.28
CA GLU A 215 12.16 2.99 13.33
C GLU A 215 11.91 1.52 13.00
N GLU A 216 10.66 1.14 12.71
CA GLU A 216 10.29 -0.24 12.35
C GLU A 216 11.03 -0.72 11.10
N THR A 217 11.13 0.12 10.07
CA THR A 217 11.91 -0.18 8.86
C THR A 217 13.37 -0.46 9.22
N ASN A 218 13.97 0.34 10.10
CA ASN A 218 15.37 0.17 10.49
C ASN A 218 15.59 -1.07 11.36
N ARG A 219 14.64 -1.48 12.20
CA ARG A 219 14.70 -2.77 12.93
C ARG A 219 14.66 -3.96 11.96
N TYR A 220 13.85 -3.89 10.90
CA TYR A 220 13.84 -4.92 9.86
C TYR A 220 15.13 -4.95 9.04
N ARG A 221 15.67 -3.77 8.71
CA ARG A 221 16.94 -3.65 7.98
C ARG A 221 18.12 -4.21 8.78
N GLU A 222 18.20 -3.89 10.07
CA GLU A 222 19.18 -4.45 10.98
C GLU A 222 19.13 -6.00 10.98
N ALA A 223 17.92 -6.57 11.05
CA ALA A 223 17.73 -8.01 11.01
C ALA A 223 18.20 -8.67 9.71
N HIS A 224 18.27 -7.92 8.62
CA HIS A 224 18.78 -8.37 7.32
C HIS A 224 20.25 -7.98 7.08
N GLY A 225 20.93 -7.41 8.08
CA GLY A 225 22.33 -7.00 7.98
C GLY A 225 22.56 -5.86 6.99
N VAL A 226 21.57 -4.97 6.83
CA VAL A 226 21.69 -3.77 5.98
C VAL A 226 21.65 -2.50 6.83
N GLU A 227 22.42 -1.49 6.42
CA GLU A 227 22.54 -0.21 7.14
C GLU A 227 21.19 0.49 7.29
N PRO A 228 20.95 1.25 8.37
CA PRO A 228 19.69 1.96 8.57
C PRO A 228 19.47 3.03 7.50
N LEU A 229 18.21 3.29 7.16
CA LEU A 229 17.81 4.44 6.37
C LEU A 229 17.88 5.71 7.22
N THR A 230 18.16 6.82 6.57
CA THR A 230 17.98 8.17 7.11
C THR A 230 16.70 8.79 6.57
N TYR A 231 16.14 9.75 7.29
CA TYR A 231 14.91 10.42 6.87
C TYR A 231 15.20 11.59 5.94
N ASP A 232 14.40 11.74 4.88
CA ASP A 232 14.52 12.82 3.89
C ASP A 232 13.19 13.57 3.78
N TYR A 233 13.21 14.84 4.18
CA TYR A 233 12.00 15.66 4.27
C TYR A 233 11.47 16.12 2.89
N ASP A 234 12.32 16.15 1.85
CA ASP A 234 11.85 16.42 0.48
C ASP A 234 11.07 15.20 -0.06
N LEU A 235 11.54 13.98 0.25
CA LEU A 235 10.77 12.76 0.00
C LEU A 235 9.47 12.72 0.79
N GLU A 236 9.46 13.13 2.06
CA GLU A 236 8.22 13.23 2.86
C GLU A 236 7.21 14.16 2.20
N LYS A 237 7.64 15.36 1.80
CA LYS A 237 6.77 16.32 1.11
C LYS A 237 6.17 15.73 -0.16
N ALA A 238 7.00 15.11 -1.01
CA ALA A 238 6.54 14.46 -2.23
C ALA A 238 5.57 13.30 -1.95
N SER A 239 5.85 12.49 -0.92
CA SER A 239 4.97 11.41 -0.47
C SER A 239 3.65 11.93 0.08
N GLN A 240 3.65 13.06 0.81
CA GLN A 240 2.47 13.67 1.40
C GLN A 240 1.52 14.23 0.35
N GLU A 241 2.07 14.94 -0.64
CA GLU A 241 1.33 15.41 -1.81
C GLU A 241 0.64 14.25 -2.54
N TYR A 242 1.35 13.13 -2.69
CA TYR A 242 0.81 11.96 -3.37
C TYR A 242 -0.22 11.19 -2.52
N ALA A 243 -0.02 11.09 -1.20
CA ALA A 243 -0.99 10.50 -0.29
C ALA A 243 -2.34 11.24 -0.35
N LYS A 244 -2.29 12.58 -0.39
CA LYS A 244 -3.48 13.42 -0.61
C LYS A 244 -4.11 13.17 -1.98
N TYR A 245 -3.31 13.12 -3.05
CA TYR A 245 -3.79 12.82 -4.40
C TYR A 245 -4.53 11.48 -4.47
N LEU A 246 -3.99 10.43 -3.83
CA LEU A 246 -4.62 9.12 -3.73
C LEU A 246 -5.92 9.18 -2.95
N GLY A 247 -5.92 9.85 -1.79
CA GLY A 247 -7.10 9.96 -0.93
C GLY A 247 -8.26 10.71 -1.58
N ASP A 248 -7.99 11.87 -2.18
CA ASP A 248 -9.01 12.70 -2.83
C ASP A 248 -9.66 12.01 -4.04
N ARG A 249 -8.97 11.05 -4.67
CA ARG A 249 -9.46 10.28 -5.83
C ARG A 249 -9.82 8.83 -5.49
N ASN A 250 -9.66 8.42 -4.24
CA ASN A 250 -9.85 7.04 -3.78
C ASN A 250 -9.02 6.00 -4.57
N LEU A 251 -7.80 6.34 -5.01
CA LEU A 251 -6.94 5.50 -5.85
C LEU A 251 -5.99 4.61 -5.02
N PHE A 252 -5.34 3.65 -5.67
CA PHE A 252 -4.24 2.86 -5.10
C PHE A 252 -3.24 2.48 -6.20
N ASP A 253 -2.52 3.48 -6.70
CA ASP A 253 -1.60 3.35 -7.84
C ASP A 253 -0.27 4.04 -7.54
N HIS A 254 0.80 3.54 -8.15
CA HIS A 254 2.13 4.12 -7.99
C HIS A 254 2.26 5.52 -8.60
N ASP A 255 3.02 6.39 -7.96
CA ASP A 255 3.27 7.74 -8.47
C ASP A 255 4.09 7.69 -9.79
N PRO A 256 3.54 8.19 -10.91
CA PRO A 256 4.28 8.22 -12.17
C PRO A 256 5.55 9.08 -12.10
N LYS A 257 5.66 10.01 -11.14
CA LYS A 257 6.86 10.84 -10.90
C LYS A 257 8.03 10.05 -10.31
N ASN A 258 7.81 8.86 -9.74
CA ASN A 258 8.88 8.05 -9.16
C ASN A 258 9.95 7.68 -10.20
N LYS A 259 9.52 7.29 -11.41
CA LYS A 259 10.43 6.85 -12.46
C LYS A 259 11.40 7.94 -12.92
N PRO A 260 10.97 9.17 -13.28
CA PRO A 260 11.91 10.24 -13.63
C PRO A 260 12.77 10.68 -12.44
N ASN A 261 12.26 10.64 -11.21
CA ASN A 261 12.99 11.15 -10.04
C ASN A 261 13.96 10.16 -9.38
N GLY A 262 14.02 8.90 -9.84
CA GLY A 262 14.94 7.93 -9.23
C GLY A 262 14.40 7.23 -7.99
N TRP A 263 13.11 7.36 -7.68
CA TRP A 263 12.53 6.91 -6.41
C TRP A 263 11.89 5.52 -6.50
N GLY A 264 12.01 4.77 -5.40
CA GLY A 264 11.16 3.61 -5.11
C GLY A 264 9.94 4.03 -4.30
N GLU A 265 8.93 3.16 -4.17
CA GLU A 265 7.71 3.48 -3.43
C GLU A 265 7.06 2.25 -2.82
N ASN A 266 6.61 2.39 -1.57
CA ASN A 266 5.64 1.49 -0.95
C ASN A 266 4.35 2.25 -0.67
N LEU A 267 3.22 1.58 -0.89
CA LEU A 267 1.88 2.11 -0.66
C LEU A 267 1.12 1.22 0.34
N ALA A 268 0.32 1.85 1.19
CA ALA A 268 -0.64 1.16 2.04
C ALA A 268 -1.96 1.94 2.05
N LYS A 269 -3.07 1.19 2.02
CA LYS A 269 -4.44 1.71 2.10
C LYS A 269 -5.24 0.85 3.06
N MET A 270 -5.72 1.44 4.16
CA MET A 270 -6.37 0.71 5.25
C MET A 270 -7.24 1.63 6.09
N SER A 271 -8.00 1.09 7.05
CA SER A 271 -8.65 1.93 8.07
C SER A 271 -7.61 2.72 8.86
N ALA A 272 -7.93 3.96 9.22
CA ALA A 272 -7.10 4.81 10.07
C ALA A 272 -6.64 4.11 11.36
N SER A 273 -7.51 3.33 12.00
CA SER A 273 -7.17 2.61 13.24
C SER A 273 -6.15 1.46 13.03
N LEU A 274 -5.86 1.10 11.79
CA LEU A 274 -4.90 0.04 11.44
C LEU A 274 -3.60 0.59 10.84
N GLY A 275 -3.46 1.91 10.73
CA GLY A 275 -2.34 2.57 10.05
C GLY A 275 -0.96 2.05 10.46
N SER A 276 -0.78 1.80 11.76
CA SER A 276 0.46 1.24 12.32
C SER A 276 0.89 -0.08 11.67
N LEU A 277 -0.03 -0.86 11.11
CA LEU A 277 0.29 -2.13 10.46
C LEU A 277 0.94 -1.98 9.08
N ALA A 278 1.01 -0.77 8.49
CA ALA A 278 1.51 -0.58 7.13
C ALA A 278 2.90 -1.18 6.91
N THR A 279 3.89 -0.78 7.72
CA THR A 279 5.28 -1.26 7.58
C THR A 279 5.41 -2.73 7.92
N LYS A 280 4.73 -3.21 8.99
CA LYS A 280 4.68 -4.64 9.30
C LYS A 280 4.15 -5.47 8.12
N LYS A 281 3.05 -5.05 7.49
CA LYS A 281 2.45 -5.79 6.36
C LYS A 281 3.34 -5.78 5.12
N TRP A 282 4.07 -4.70 4.88
CA TRP A 282 5.10 -4.67 3.85
C TRP A 282 6.22 -5.67 4.13
N TYR A 283 6.69 -5.75 5.38
CA TYR A 283 7.73 -6.71 5.77
C TYR A 283 7.23 -8.16 5.75
N ASP A 284 5.98 -8.41 6.14
CA ASP A 284 5.40 -9.75 6.22
C ASP A 284 5.41 -10.51 4.88
N GLU A 285 5.56 -9.80 3.76
CA GLU A 285 5.79 -10.38 2.44
C GLU A 285 7.07 -11.24 2.36
N VAL A 286 8.00 -11.10 3.32
CA VAL A 286 9.20 -11.94 3.45
C VAL A 286 8.87 -13.43 3.47
N SER A 287 7.69 -13.80 4.00
CA SER A 287 7.19 -15.18 4.03
C SER A 287 6.99 -15.79 2.63
N MET A 288 6.85 -14.95 1.60
CA MET A 288 6.68 -15.36 0.21
C MET A 288 7.96 -15.20 -0.63
N TYR A 289 9.03 -14.63 -0.06
CA TYR A 289 10.24 -14.31 -0.83
C TYR A 289 11.19 -15.51 -0.93
N ASP A 290 11.56 -15.85 -2.17
CA ASP A 290 12.51 -16.92 -2.45
C ASP A 290 13.95 -16.39 -2.48
N PHE A 291 14.63 -16.50 -1.34
CA PHE A 291 16.03 -16.13 -1.19
C PHE A 291 17.01 -17.02 -1.97
N VAL A 292 16.59 -18.18 -2.48
CA VAL A 292 17.45 -19.05 -3.31
C VAL A 292 17.55 -18.49 -4.71
N ASN A 293 16.41 -18.17 -5.33
CA ASN A 293 16.38 -17.57 -6.66
C ASN A 293 16.71 -16.06 -6.65
N ASN A 294 16.51 -15.39 -5.51
CA ASN A 294 16.83 -13.99 -5.23
C ASN A 294 16.52 -13.03 -6.40
N ARG A 295 15.24 -13.04 -6.81
CA ARG A 295 14.68 -12.25 -7.91
C ARG A 295 13.33 -11.68 -7.50
N TYR A 296 12.82 -10.75 -8.29
CA TYR A 296 11.46 -10.22 -8.05
C TYR A 296 10.41 -11.34 -8.06
N VAL A 297 9.62 -11.44 -6.99
CA VAL A 297 8.43 -12.31 -6.88
C VAL A 297 7.19 -11.42 -6.70
N PRO A 298 6.11 -11.62 -7.47
CA PRO A 298 4.85 -10.92 -7.23
C PRO A 298 4.41 -10.99 -5.76
N GLY A 299 4.02 -9.85 -5.19
CA GLY A 299 3.63 -9.78 -3.78
C GLY A 299 4.79 -9.68 -2.78
N THR A 300 6.04 -9.50 -3.22
CA THR A 300 7.22 -9.29 -2.34
C THR A 300 7.90 -7.94 -2.55
N GLY A 301 7.27 -7.08 -3.36
CA GLY A 301 7.84 -5.81 -3.79
C GLY A 301 8.01 -4.81 -2.65
N HIS A 302 7.15 -4.85 -1.64
CA HIS A 302 7.23 -3.94 -0.51
C HIS A 302 8.32 -4.37 0.46
N PHE A 303 8.40 -5.67 0.78
CA PHE A 303 9.48 -6.23 1.59
C PHE A 303 10.84 -5.92 0.97
N THR A 304 11.01 -6.23 -0.31
CA THR A 304 12.28 -6.04 -1.00
C THR A 304 12.68 -4.56 -1.11
N ALA A 305 11.72 -3.63 -1.18
CA ALA A 305 12.01 -2.20 -1.11
C ALA A 305 12.47 -1.75 0.29
N LEU A 306 11.88 -2.27 1.37
CA LEU A 306 12.27 -1.94 2.75
C LEU A 306 13.72 -2.33 3.04
N VAL A 307 14.10 -3.56 2.69
CA VAL A 307 15.42 -4.13 3.02
C VAL A 307 16.47 -3.93 1.94
N TRP A 308 16.19 -3.13 0.91
CA TRP A 308 17.12 -2.91 -0.20
C TRP A 308 18.42 -2.24 0.28
N LYS A 309 19.55 -2.95 0.21
CA LYS A 309 20.84 -2.49 0.75
C LYS A 309 21.29 -1.12 0.22
N GLU A 310 21.17 -0.89 -1.08
CA GLU A 310 21.62 0.34 -1.73
C GLU A 310 20.72 1.55 -1.47
N THR A 311 19.48 1.34 -0.98
CA THR A 311 18.59 2.42 -0.55
C THR A 311 19.13 3.01 0.75
N THR A 312 19.22 4.34 0.83
CA THR A 312 19.82 5.03 1.99
C THR A 312 18.88 6.03 2.66
N LYS A 313 17.82 6.45 1.97
CA LYS A 313 16.87 7.44 2.48
C LYS A 313 15.42 7.04 2.25
N VAL A 314 14.54 7.50 3.14
CA VAL A 314 13.08 7.36 3.04
C VAL A 314 12.39 8.66 3.49
N GLY A 315 11.24 8.95 2.89
CA GLY A 315 10.32 9.97 3.40
C GLY A 315 8.88 9.53 3.15
N CYS A 316 8.02 9.67 4.16
CA CYS A 316 6.68 9.11 4.16
C CYS A 316 5.60 10.18 4.34
N GLY A 317 4.54 10.07 3.54
CA GLY A 317 3.34 10.88 3.59
C GLY A 317 2.14 10.06 4.00
N ILE A 318 1.28 10.66 4.81
CA ILE A 318 0.10 10.01 5.38
C ILE A 318 -1.07 10.97 5.23
N TYR A 319 -2.14 10.49 4.61
CA TYR A 319 -3.37 11.28 4.45
C TYR A 319 -4.58 10.40 4.74
N MET A 320 -5.56 10.96 5.43
CA MET A 320 -6.80 10.27 5.77
C MET A 320 -7.96 10.91 5.03
N LYS A 321 -8.77 10.10 4.37
CA LYS A 321 -9.99 10.55 3.69
C LYS A 321 -11.08 9.51 3.89
N ASN A 322 -12.22 9.94 4.43
CA ASN A 322 -13.39 9.08 4.65
C ASN A 322 -13.01 7.81 5.45
N GLU A 323 -12.33 7.97 6.59
CA GLU A 323 -11.82 6.90 7.47
C GLU A 323 -10.72 6.00 6.88
N ILE A 324 -10.36 6.19 5.61
CA ILE A 324 -9.31 5.44 4.93
C ILE A 324 -7.99 6.21 5.01
N LEU A 325 -6.97 5.55 5.54
CA LEU A 325 -5.59 6.01 5.59
C LEU A 325 -4.84 5.58 4.33
N TYR A 326 -4.15 6.55 3.74
CA TYR A 326 -3.24 6.37 2.61
C TYR A 326 -1.83 6.66 3.11
N VAL A 327 -0.98 5.64 3.13
CA VAL A 327 0.43 5.74 3.51
C VAL A 327 1.27 5.56 2.26
N VAL A 328 2.11 6.55 1.98
CA VAL A 328 3.05 6.55 0.85
C VAL A 328 4.44 6.72 1.43
N CYS A 329 5.35 5.79 1.17
CA CYS A 329 6.77 5.96 1.51
C CYS A 329 7.59 5.89 0.24
N LYS A 330 8.35 6.96 -0.03
CA LYS A 330 9.29 7.02 -1.16
C LYS A 330 10.70 6.76 -0.67
N TYR A 331 11.49 6.10 -1.49
CA TYR A 331 12.84 5.63 -1.18
C TYR A 331 13.84 6.11 -2.21
N THR A 332 15.05 6.47 -1.80
CA THR A 332 16.13 6.78 -2.75
C THR A 332 17.50 6.25 -2.29
N PRO A 333 18.35 5.78 -3.21
CA PRO A 333 18.03 5.35 -4.58
C PRO A 333 16.90 4.30 -4.62
N ARG A 334 16.21 4.16 -5.75
CA ARG A 334 15.14 3.15 -5.87
C ARG A 334 15.67 1.73 -5.69
N GLY A 335 14.89 0.91 -5.00
CA GLY A 335 15.10 -0.54 -4.96
C GLY A 335 14.47 -1.27 -6.15
N ASN A 336 14.39 -2.60 -6.02
CA ASN A 336 13.68 -3.50 -6.94
C ASN A 336 14.16 -3.47 -8.40
N MET A 337 15.45 -3.20 -8.60
CA MET A 337 16.09 -3.27 -9.91
C MET A 337 16.29 -4.74 -10.30
N ARG A 338 15.77 -5.13 -11.48
CA ARG A 338 15.62 -6.53 -11.92
C ARG A 338 16.87 -7.42 -11.71
N ASN A 339 18.06 -6.86 -11.90
CA ASN A 339 19.31 -7.62 -11.89
C ASN A 339 20.10 -7.50 -10.59
N ASP A 340 19.55 -6.80 -9.58
CA ASP A 340 20.34 -6.34 -8.43
C ASP A 340 19.85 -6.92 -7.09
N PHE A 341 18.86 -7.81 -7.11
CA PHE A 341 18.29 -8.45 -5.90
C PHE A 341 19.35 -9.22 -5.11
N TYR A 342 20.23 -9.97 -5.79
CA TYR A 342 21.26 -10.79 -5.14
C TYR A 342 22.25 -10.01 -4.26
N ARG A 343 22.48 -8.73 -4.57
CA ARG A 343 23.38 -7.86 -3.81
C ARG A 343 22.66 -6.91 -2.84
N ASN A 344 21.33 -6.90 -2.87
CA ASN A 344 20.51 -5.95 -2.11
C ASN A 344 19.53 -6.58 -1.13
N VAL A 345 19.12 -7.85 -1.32
CA VAL A 345 18.13 -8.53 -0.48
C VAL A 345 18.77 -9.76 0.15
N PHE A 346 19.03 -9.70 1.45
CA PHE A 346 19.66 -10.78 2.21
C PHE A 346 18.66 -11.50 3.09
N LYS A 347 18.97 -12.73 3.49
CA LYS A 347 18.19 -13.45 4.52
C LYS A 347 18.32 -12.74 5.86
N ARG A 348 17.30 -12.89 6.70
CA ARG A 348 17.36 -12.51 8.12
C ARG A 348 18.52 -13.26 8.80
N LEU A 349 19.31 -12.54 9.59
CA LEU A 349 20.46 -13.10 10.30
C LEU A 349 19.98 -14.06 11.41
N PRO A 350 20.73 -15.14 11.72
CA PRO A 350 20.28 -16.20 12.63
C PRO A 350 19.80 -15.72 14.00
N GLN A 351 20.39 -14.66 14.55
CA GLN A 351 20.03 -14.13 15.87
C GLN A 351 18.64 -13.47 15.93
N TYR A 352 18.01 -13.20 14.79
CA TYR A 352 16.67 -12.61 14.71
C TYR A 352 15.58 -13.62 14.32
N ASN A 353 15.92 -14.91 14.18
CA ASN A 353 14.97 -15.93 13.71
C ASN A 353 13.87 -16.25 14.69
#